data_AF-A0A379SSF4-F1
#
_entry.id   AF-A0A379SSF4-F1
#
_cell.length_a   1.000
_cell.length_b   1.000
_cell.length_c   1.000
_cell.angle_alpha   90.00
_cell.angle_beta   90.00
_cell.angle_gamma   90.00
#
_symmetry.space_group_name_H-M   'P 1'
#
loop_
_entity.id
_entity.type
_entity.pdbx_description
1 polymer ?
#
loop_
_entity_poly.entity_id
_entity_poly.type
_entity_poly.pdbx_seq_one_letter_code
_entity_poly.pdbx_strand_id
1 'polypeptide(L)'
;MVDFETETSKPFYFLARRADGEPLTFGYEVEDDEGNNVGLVGQGSRVFIRTEKVPVSVKVATDKQQGLFCKITFDKQIDENNVYICR
;
A
#
# COMPACT_ATOMS: atom_id res chain seq x y z
N MET A 1 14.97 14.23 -28.02
CA MET A 1 14.30 15.00 -26.95
C MET A 1 13.81 13.97 -25.96
N VAL A 2 14.29 14.01 -24.72
CA VAL A 2 13.84 13.06 -23.69
C VAL A 2 12.66 13.73 -23.01
N ASP A 3 11.48 13.15 -23.18
CA ASP A 3 10.30 13.56 -22.45
C ASP A 3 10.44 13.01 -21.03
N PHE A 4 10.51 13.91 -20.04
CA PHE A 4 10.48 13.52 -18.64
C PHE A 4 9.03 13.67 -18.19
N GLU A 5 8.33 12.54 -18.17
CA GLU A 5 6.96 12.48 -17.64
C GLU A 5 6.97 13.03 -16.21
N THR A 6 6.23 14.12 -16.00
CA THR A 6 6.16 14.76 -14.70
C THR A 6 5.32 13.87 -13.79
N GLU A 7 5.96 13.22 -12.84
CA GLU A 7 5.29 12.35 -11.87
C GLU A 7 4.33 13.16 -10.98
N THR A 8 3.03 13.11 -11.31
CA THR A 8 1.91 13.81 -10.63
C THR A 8 1.43 13.10 -9.36
N SER A 9 2.01 11.95 -9.03
CA SER A 9 1.56 11.08 -7.96
C SER A 9 1.85 11.63 -6.56
N LYS A 10 0.84 11.58 -5.70
CA LYS A 10 0.88 12.09 -4.33
C LYS A 10 1.26 10.99 -3.34
N PRO A 11 2.05 11.31 -2.30
CA PRO A 11 2.31 10.38 -1.22
C PRO A 11 1.09 10.25 -0.31
N PHE A 12 0.79 9.02 0.10
CA PHE A 12 -0.19 8.70 1.13
C PHE A 12 0.44 7.80 2.19
N TYR A 13 0.09 8.04 3.45
CA TYR A 13 0.56 7.28 4.59
C TYR A 13 -0.62 6.80 5.42
N PHE A 14 -0.59 5.57 5.89
CA PHE A 14 -1.63 5.06 6.78
C PHE A 14 -1.11 3.87 7.57
N LEU A 15 -1.72 3.61 8.72
CA LEU A 15 -1.43 2.40 9.49
C LEU A 15 -2.23 1.23 8.93
N ALA A 16 -1.60 0.06 8.83
CA ALA A 16 -2.32 -1.16 8.51
C ALA A 16 -1.86 -2.35 9.35
N ARG A 17 -2.77 -3.28 9.60
CA ARG A 17 -2.50 -4.53 10.34
C ARG A 17 -3.17 -5.71 9.65
N ARG A 18 -2.63 -6.92 9.83
CA ARG A 18 -3.26 -8.13 9.30
C ARG A 18 -4.59 -8.40 9.99
N ALA A 19 -5.49 -9.10 9.30
CA ALA A 19 -6.77 -9.54 9.86
C ALA A 19 -6.59 -10.37 11.15
N ASP A 20 -5.49 -11.12 11.25
CA ASP A 20 -5.10 -11.90 12.43
C ASP A 20 -4.59 -11.05 13.61
N GLY A 21 -4.47 -9.73 13.44
CA GLY A 21 -3.94 -8.81 14.46
C GLY A 21 -2.42 -8.63 14.43
N GLU A 22 -1.71 -9.47 13.68
CA GLU A 22 -0.27 -9.38 13.48
C GLU A 22 0.14 -8.08 12.76
N PRO A 23 1.28 -7.47 13.12
CA PRO A 23 1.81 -6.31 12.43
C PRO A 23 2.22 -6.66 10.99
N LEU A 24 2.15 -5.67 10.09
CA LEU A 24 2.82 -5.80 8.80
C LEU A 24 4.33 -5.61 8.97
N THR A 25 5.09 -6.55 8.42
CA THR A 25 6.55 -6.54 8.45
C THR A 25 7.09 -5.40 7.61
N PHE A 26 8.15 -4.77 8.11
CA PHE A 26 8.89 -3.76 7.37
C PHE A 26 9.42 -4.33 6.04
N GLY A 27 9.28 -3.56 4.97
CA GLY A 27 9.78 -3.89 3.64
C GLY A 27 8.82 -4.68 2.76
N TYR A 28 7.62 -5.03 3.23
CA TYR A 28 6.60 -5.59 2.34
C TYR A 28 6.23 -4.61 1.23
N GLU A 29 6.22 -5.12 0.01
CA GLU A 29 5.84 -4.36 -1.18
C GLU A 29 4.32 -4.15 -1.21
N VAL A 30 3.91 -3.00 -1.73
CA VAL A 30 2.50 -2.66 -1.91
C VAL A 30 2.24 -2.50 -3.39
N GLU A 31 1.29 -3.25 -3.90
CA GLU A 31 0.92 -3.30 -5.30
C GLU A 31 -0.51 -2.79 -5.51
N ASP A 32 -0.76 -2.19 -6.66
CA ASP A 32 -2.13 -1.87 -7.08
C ASP A 32 -2.87 -3.12 -7.58
N ASP A 33 -4.07 -2.92 -8.13
CA ASP A 33 -4.84 -4.05 -8.67
C ASP A 33 -4.23 -4.63 -9.96
N GLU A 34 -3.50 -3.81 -10.71
CA GLU A 34 -2.81 -4.16 -11.96
C GLU A 34 -1.47 -4.89 -11.71
N GLY A 35 -1.00 -4.92 -10.46
CA GLY A 35 0.25 -5.56 -10.05
C GLY A 35 1.46 -4.64 -10.14
N ASN A 36 1.26 -3.33 -10.26
CA ASN A 36 2.35 -2.37 -10.20
C ASN A 36 2.70 -2.10 -8.74
N ASN A 37 3.99 -2.11 -8.40
CA ASN A 37 4.43 -1.65 -7.10
C ASN A 37 4.16 -0.14 -6.97
N VAL A 38 3.30 0.22 -6.03
CA VAL A 38 2.93 1.61 -5.72
C VAL A 38 3.49 2.06 -4.38
N GLY A 39 4.21 1.20 -3.65
CA GLY A 39 4.67 1.53 -2.31
C GLY A 39 5.28 0.39 -1.50
N LEU A 40 5.46 0.67 -0.20
CA LEU A 40 6.08 -0.25 0.74
C LEU A 40 5.59 -0.05 2.18
N VAL A 41 5.74 -1.08 3.00
CA VAL A 41 5.48 -1.04 4.44
C VAL A 41 6.72 -0.55 5.19
N GLY A 42 6.59 0.58 5.86
CA GLY A 42 7.58 1.16 6.75
C GLY A 42 7.48 0.65 8.20
N GLN A 43 8.29 1.25 9.09
CA GLN A 43 8.36 0.85 10.48
C GLN A 43 7.02 1.10 11.21
N GLY A 44 6.68 0.24 12.16
CA GLY A 44 5.43 0.32 12.91
C GLY A 44 4.18 -0.01 12.08
N SER A 45 4.34 -0.78 11.00
CA SER A 45 3.27 -1.15 10.07
C SER A 45 2.57 0.05 9.42
N ARG A 46 3.35 1.13 9.21
CA ARG A 46 2.93 2.28 8.41
C ARG A 46 3.15 1.98 6.93
N VAL A 47 2.07 1.94 6.17
CA VAL A 47 2.12 1.76 4.73
C VAL A 47 2.33 3.11 4.07
N PHE A 48 3.26 3.16 3.13
CA PHE A 48 3.50 4.29 2.27
C PHE A 48 3.17 3.89 0.84
N ILE A 49 2.27 4.64 0.19
CA ILE A 49 1.99 4.48 -1.24
C ILE A 49 2.10 5.81 -1.96
N ARG A 50 2.41 5.76 -3.25
CA ARG A 50 2.44 6.92 -4.12
C ARG A 50 1.57 6.69 -5.34
N THR A 51 0.48 7.44 -5.44
CA THR A 51 -0.53 7.29 -6.49
C THR A 51 -1.09 8.66 -6.87
N GLU A 52 -1.55 8.85 -8.12
CA GLU A 52 -2.19 10.12 -8.52
C GLU A 52 -3.51 10.36 -7.80
N LYS A 53 -4.26 9.29 -7.55
CA LYS A 53 -5.55 9.29 -6.87
C LYS A 53 -5.57 8.16 -5.87
N VAL A 54 -6.36 8.33 -4.81
CA VAL A 54 -6.58 7.28 -3.82
C VAL A 54 -7.12 6.03 -4.53
N PRO A 55 -6.38 4.90 -4.52
CA PRO A 55 -6.84 3.67 -5.13
C PRO A 55 -8.05 3.12 -4.36
N VAL A 56 -8.88 2.32 -5.01
CA VAL A 56 -9.98 1.60 -4.32
C VAL A 56 -9.42 0.57 -3.35
N SER A 57 -8.31 -0.08 -3.73
CA SER A 57 -7.64 -1.06 -2.90
C SER A 57 -6.19 -1.25 -3.32
N VAL A 58 -5.36 -1.70 -2.38
CA VAL A 58 -3.98 -2.14 -2.62
C VAL A 58 -3.73 -3.53 -2.06
N LYS A 59 -2.75 -4.22 -2.61
CA LYS A 59 -2.31 -5.56 -2.21
C LYS A 59 -0.95 -5.44 -1.54
N VAL A 60 -0.79 -5.94 -0.34
CA VAL A 60 0.48 -5.99 0.38
C VAL A 60 1.07 -7.39 0.22
N ALA A 61 2.23 -7.49 -0.41
CA ALA A 61 2.95 -8.74 -0.63
C ALA A 61 3.57 -9.23 0.68
N THR A 62 2.82 -10.03 1.43
CA THR A 62 3.30 -10.60 2.69
C THR A 62 4.29 -11.75 2.49
N ASP A 63 4.14 -12.50 1.39
CA ASP A 63 5.13 -13.47 0.95
C ASP A 63 5.12 -13.56 -0.59
N LYS A 64 6.11 -12.92 -1.23
CA LYS A 64 6.19 -12.87 -2.69
C LYS A 64 6.56 -14.23 -3.30
N GLN A 65 7.29 -15.08 -2.58
CA GLN A 65 7.70 -16.39 -3.08
C GLN A 65 6.52 -17.37 -3.14
N GLN A 66 5.61 -17.26 -2.17
CA GLN A 66 4.38 -18.06 -2.09
C GLN A 66 3.19 -17.39 -2.77
N GLY A 67 3.33 -16.15 -3.26
CA GLY A 67 2.25 -15.38 -3.87
C GLY A 67 1.15 -15.00 -2.87
N LEU A 68 1.50 -14.80 -1.59
CA LEU A 68 0.56 -14.42 -0.55
C LEU A 68 0.50 -12.91 -0.42
N PHE A 69 -0.65 -12.38 -0.82
CA PHE A 69 -0.98 -10.97 -0.74
C PHE A 69 -2.16 -10.75 0.20
N CYS A 70 -2.20 -9.53 0.71
CA CYS A 70 -3.11 -9.14 1.77
C CYS A 70 -3.74 -7.83 1.29
N LYS A 71 -5.06 -7.76 1.15
CA LYS A 71 -5.77 -6.68 0.46
C LYS A 71 -6.26 -5.65 1.47
N ILE A 72 -5.96 -4.39 1.19
CA ILE A 72 -6.47 -3.22 1.93
C ILE A 72 -7.41 -2.48 1.02
N THR A 73 -8.63 -2.20 1.49
CA THR A 73 -9.65 -1.46 0.73
C THR A 73 -9.84 -0.08 1.35
N PHE A 74 -9.98 0.93 0.51
CA PHE A 74 -10.23 2.31 0.90
C PHE A 74 -11.60 2.74 0.38
N ASP A 75 -12.22 3.68 1.08
CA ASP A 75 -13.49 4.28 0.63
C ASP A 75 -13.24 5.36 -0.43
N LYS A 76 -12.99 6.60 0.00
CA LYS A 76 -12.78 7.77 -0.87
C LYS A 76 -11.53 8.56 -0.54
N GLN A 77 -10.99 8.34 0.66
CA GLN A 77 -9.82 9.03 1.19
C GLN A 77 -9.05 8.08 2.11
N ILE A 78 -7.74 8.30 2.17
CA ILE A 78 -6.85 7.62 3.09
C ILE A 78 -6.74 8.51 4.33
N ASP A 79 -7.12 7.96 5.48
CA ASP A 79 -7.02 8.65 6.77
C ASP A 79 -5.79 8.14 7.50
N GLU A 80 -4.80 9.02 7.69
CA GLU A 80 -3.52 8.67 8.30
C GLU A 80 -3.65 8.28 9.78
N ASN A 81 -4.76 8.67 10.43
CA ASN A 81 -5.03 8.36 11.83
C ASN A 81 -5.81 7.06 12.02
N ASN A 82 -6.33 6.48 10.93
CA ASN A 82 -7.08 5.23 10.98
C ASN A 82 -6.14 4.02 10.77
N VAL A 83 -6.51 2.89 11.39
CA VAL A 83 -5.80 1.62 11.21
C VAL A 83 -6.59 0.75 10.26
N TYR A 84 -6.06 0.56 9.06
CA TYR A 84 -6.65 -0.27 8.04
C TYR A 84 -6.38 -1.75 8.31
N ILE A 85 -7.34 -2.59 7.94
CA ILE A 85 -7.21 -4.05 8.08
C ILE A 85 -6.86 -4.65 6.72
N CYS A 86 -5.76 -5.39 6.70
CA CYS A 86 -5.26 -6.17 5.59
C CYS A 86 -5.91 -7.56 5.63
N ARG A 87 -6.77 -7.87 4.65
CA ARG A 87 -7.55 -9.11 4.58
C ARG A 87 -7.07 -10.07 3.51
#